data_AF-A0A7K0P1Z9-F1
#
_entry.id   AF-A0A7K0P1Z9-F1
#
_cell.length_a   1.000
_cell.length_b   1.000
_cell.length_c   1.000
_cell.angle_alpha   90.00
_cell.angle_beta   90.00
_cell.angle_gamma   90.00
#
_symmetry.space_group_name_H-M   'P 1'
#
loop_
_entity.id
_entity.type
_entity.pdbx_description
1 polymer ?
#
loop_
_entity_poly.entity_id
_entity_poly.type
_entity_poly.pdbx_seq_one_letter_code
_entity_poly.pdbx_strand_id
1 'polypeptide(L)'
;MNCRNSFQSCVESKGESRMKSSVLASLRPSSRYPSDTYSSEELAPVSVGERLQQARVAAGFTVEDLADHTKIRASIITAIEHDDFSYCGGVTYARGQIRSLAKALRTDSVPILVEFEIQMGMPPSAH
;
A
#
# COMPACT_ATOMS: atom_id res chain seq x y z
N MET A 1 2.90 13.05 -39.89
CA MET A 1 1.50 12.57 -39.83
C MET A 1 1.52 11.06 -39.61
N ASN A 2 1.36 10.60 -38.37
CA ASN A 2 1.25 9.17 -38.07
C ASN A 2 -0.19 8.86 -37.64
N CYS A 3 -0.97 8.37 -38.61
CA CYS A 3 -2.29 7.81 -38.41
C CYS A 3 -2.18 6.40 -37.82
N ARG A 4 -2.78 6.17 -36.65
CA ARG A 4 -3.06 4.84 -36.11
C ARG A 4 -4.58 4.66 -36.03
N ASN A 5 -5.16 4.18 -37.13
CA ASN A 5 -6.50 3.56 -37.15
C ASN A 5 -6.42 2.28 -36.29
N SER A 6 -7.25 2.15 -35.25
CA SER A 6 -8.65 1.68 -35.31
C SER A 6 -8.75 0.27 -35.90
N PHE A 7 -8.74 -0.73 -35.02
CA PHE A 7 -9.12 -2.10 -35.32
C PHE A 7 -10.36 -2.46 -34.50
N GLN A 8 -11.50 -2.41 -35.19
CA GLN A 8 -12.62 -3.35 -35.11
C GLN A 8 -12.12 -4.80 -34.81
N SER A 9 -12.85 -5.74 -34.23
CA SER A 9 -14.29 -5.95 -34.21
C SER A 9 -14.64 -7.07 -33.23
N CYS A 10 -15.90 -7.07 -32.84
CA CYS A 10 -16.76 -8.15 -32.40
C CYS A 10 -16.28 -9.59 -32.69
N VAL A 11 -16.47 -10.47 -31.70
CA VAL A 11 -16.69 -11.90 -31.92
C VAL A 11 -18.03 -12.27 -31.30
N GLU A 12 -18.84 -12.91 -32.12
CA GLU A 12 -20.25 -13.22 -31.96
C GLU A 12 -20.53 -14.36 -30.98
N SER A 13 -21.78 -14.34 -30.52
CA SER A 13 -22.47 -15.36 -29.73
C SER A 13 -22.92 -16.54 -30.58
N LYS A 14 -22.94 -17.77 -30.01
CA LYS A 14 -24.03 -18.80 -29.93
C LYS A 14 -23.46 -19.92 -29.04
N GLY A 15 -24.09 -20.56 -28.06
CA GLY A 15 -25.50 -20.80 -27.74
C GLY A 15 -25.73 -22.32 -27.72
N GLU A 16 -25.88 -22.95 -26.54
CA GLU A 16 -26.63 -24.21 -26.32
C GLU A 16 -26.66 -24.51 -24.80
N SER A 17 -27.79 -24.37 -24.11
CA SER A 17 -28.95 -25.27 -24.00
C SER A 17 -28.83 -26.32 -22.87
N ARG A 18 -29.47 -25.97 -21.75
CA ARG A 18 -30.46 -26.79 -21.01
C ARG A 18 -30.01 -28.11 -20.35
N MET A 19 -29.80 -27.99 -19.03
CA MET A 19 -30.20 -28.88 -17.92
C MET A 19 -30.54 -30.35 -18.23
N LYS A 20 -29.95 -31.26 -17.43
CA LYS A 20 -30.67 -32.21 -16.55
C LYS A 20 -29.71 -32.98 -15.64
N SER A 21 -30.27 -33.42 -14.51
CA SER A 21 -29.79 -34.50 -13.63
C SER A 21 -28.72 -34.10 -12.62
N SER A 22 -29.09 -33.79 -11.38
CA SER A 22 -29.34 -34.77 -10.31
C SER A 22 -28.10 -35.60 -9.95
N VAL A 23 -27.22 -35.04 -9.12
CA VAL A 23 -26.35 -35.84 -8.25
C VAL A 23 -26.17 -35.12 -6.92
N LEU A 24 -27.03 -35.41 -5.96
CA LEU A 24 -26.68 -35.30 -4.55
C LEU A 24 -25.91 -36.58 -4.21
N ALA A 25 -24.58 -36.50 -4.21
CA ALA A 25 -23.74 -37.49 -3.54
C ALA A 25 -22.33 -36.93 -3.34
N SER A 26 -22.09 -36.46 -2.11
CA SER A 26 -20.98 -36.95 -1.28
C SER A 26 -19.67 -37.23 -2.00
N LEU A 27 -18.93 -36.17 -2.33
CA LEU A 27 -17.49 -36.26 -2.36
C LEU A 27 -16.96 -35.10 -1.52
N ARG A 28 -16.37 -35.46 -0.37
CA ARG A 28 -15.52 -34.60 0.43
C ARG A 28 -14.10 -34.90 -0.04
N PRO A 29 -13.45 -34.08 -0.89
CA PRO A 29 -12.01 -34.08 -0.96
C PRO A 29 -11.52 -33.20 0.18
N SER A 30 -11.17 -33.88 1.27
CA SER A 30 -10.09 -33.57 2.21
C SER A 30 -9.39 -32.22 1.97
N SER A 31 -9.55 -31.30 2.91
CA SER A 31 -8.56 -30.32 3.39
C SER A 31 -7.26 -30.33 2.56
N ARG A 32 -7.29 -29.74 1.37
CA ARG A 32 -6.12 -29.52 0.51
C ARG A 32 -5.86 -28.04 0.28
N TYR A 33 -6.55 -27.20 1.03
CA TYR A 33 -5.93 -25.99 1.48
C TYR A 33 -5.10 -26.41 2.69
N PRO A 34 -3.75 -26.43 2.62
CA PRO A 34 -3.01 -26.10 3.81
C PRO A 34 -3.67 -24.82 4.33
N SER A 35 -4.21 -24.89 5.53
CA SER A 35 -4.58 -23.72 6.29
C SER A 35 -3.29 -22.97 6.59
N ASP A 36 -2.69 -22.37 5.57
CA ASP A 36 -1.71 -21.32 5.72
C ASP A 36 -2.49 -20.20 6.37
N THR A 37 -2.46 -20.19 7.71
CA THR A 37 -2.18 -18.99 8.47
C THR A 37 -2.78 -17.73 7.84
N TYR A 38 -4.10 -17.70 7.64
CA TYR A 38 -4.79 -16.43 7.73
C TYR A 38 -4.81 -16.14 9.22
N SER A 39 -3.65 -15.75 9.73
CA SER A 39 -3.54 -15.10 11.02
C SER A 39 -4.46 -13.90 10.86
N SER A 40 -5.67 -14.02 11.40
CA SER A 40 -6.62 -12.94 11.61
C SER A 40 -6.00 -11.94 12.58
N GLU A 41 -4.87 -11.38 12.22
CA GLU A 41 -4.39 -10.13 12.75
C GLU A 41 -5.01 -9.09 11.82
N GLU A 42 -6.32 -8.87 11.99
CA GLU A 42 -6.96 -7.64 11.54
C GLU A 42 -6.40 -6.53 12.43
N LEU A 43 -5.12 -6.24 12.22
CA LEU A 43 -4.42 -5.15 12.84
C LEU A 43 -5.14 -3.91 12.35
N ALA A 44 -5.62 -3.10 13.29
CA ALA A 44 -6.09 -1.75 12.99
C ALA A 44 -5.14 -1.11 11.96
N PRO A 45 -5.67 -0.35 10.97
CA PRO A 45 -4.83 0.24 9.92
C PRO A 45 -3.66 0.97 10.59
N VAL A 46 -2.47 0.42 10.39
CA VAL A 46 -1.25 0.92 11.03
C VAL A 46 -1.03 2.32 10.48
N SER A 47 -0.93 3.31 11.37
CA SER A 47 -0.82 4.70 10.92
C SER A 47 0.44 4.92 10.10
N VAL A 48 0.46 6.01 9.33
CA VAL A 48 1.59 6.40 8.49
C VAL A 48 2.88 6.49 9.33
N GLY A 49 2.78 7.12 10.49
CA GLY A 49 3.87 7.27 11.45
C GLY A 49 4.36 5.93 12.00
N GLU A 50 3.44 5.06 12.41
CA GLU A 50 3.78 3.75 12.95
C GLU A 50 4.43 2.84 11.89
N ARG A 51 3.96 2.87 10.64
CA ARG A 51 4.59 2.16 9.52
C ARG A 51 6.03 2.61 9.28
N LEU A 52 6.29 3.92 9.33
CA LEU A 52 7.64 4.46 9.18
C LEU A 52 8.54 4.08 10.37
N GLN A 53 8.00 4.10 11.59
CA GLN A 53 8.72 3.67 12.78
C GLN A 53 9.10 2.19 12.70
N GLN A 54 8.18 1.31 12.31
CA GLN A 54 8.44 -0.11 12.11
C GLN A 54 9.51 -0.34 11.03
N ALA A 55 9.42 0.37 9.90
CA ALA A 55 10.43 0.31 8.85
C ALA A 55 11.81 0.76 9.35
N ARG A 56 11.87 1.79 10.21
CA ARG A 56 13.12 2.25 10.82
C ARG A 56 13.73 1.20 11.74
N VAL A 57 12.94 0.60 12.62
CA VAL A 57 13.39 -0.46 13.53
C VAL A 57 13.84 -1.70 12.74
N ALA A 58 13.10 -2.10 11.71
CA ALA A 58 13.45 -3.22 10.85
C ALA A 58 14.75 -2.99 10.07
N ALA A 59 15.01 -1.75 9.65
CA ALA A 59 16.24 -1.36 8.98
C ALA A 59 17.43 -1.14 9.95
N GLY A 60 17.19 -1.16 11.26
CA GLY A 60 18.23 -0.99 12.29
C GLY A 60 18.75 0.45 12.43
N PHE A 61 17.98 1.45 12.00
CA PHE A 61 18.36 2.87 12.13
C PHE A 61 17.86 3.46 13.46
N THR A 62 18.71 4.23 14.13
CA THR A 62 18.23 5.16 15.17
C THR A 62 17.59 6.39 14.53
N VAL A 63 16.86 7.19 15.33
CA VAL A 63 16.30 8.45 14.83
C VAL A 63 17.42 9.41 14.42
N GLU A 64 18.51 9.47 15.19
CA GLU A 64 19.68 10.27 14.83
C GLU A 64 20.37 9.79 13.56
N ASP A 65 20.59 8.48 13.39
CA ASP A 65 21.22 7.94 12.18
C ASP A 65 20.39 8.24 10.94
N LEU A 66 19.05 8.10 11.05
CA LEU A 66 18.14 8.39 9.95
C LEU A 66 18.12 9.90 9.64
N ALA A 67 18.22 10.75 10.66
CA ALA A 67 18.33 12.20 10.49
C ALA A 67 19.62 12.58 9.74
N ASP A 68 20.75 11.98 10.11
CA ASP A 68 22.03 12.23 9.47
C ASP A 68 22.08 11.72 8.03
N HIS A 69 21.41 10.59 7.75
CA HIS A 69 21.33 10.00 6.43
C HIS A 69 20.40 10.79 5.49
N THR A 70 19.24 11.22 5.97
CA THR A 70 18.23 11.93 5.16
C THR A 70 18.38 13.45 5.15
N LYS A 71 19.20 14.00 6.05
CA LYS A 71 19.31 15.43 6.32
C LYS A 71 18.01 16.08 6.81
N ILE A 72 17.09 15.28 7.33
CA ILE A 72 15.87 15.73 8.02
C ILE A 72 16.18 15.82 9.52
N ARG A 73 15.73 16.87 10.20
CA ARG A 73 15.97 17.01 11.64
C ARG A 73 15.29 15.87 12.40
N ALA A 74 15.98 15.28 13.38
CA ALA A 74 15.45 14.21 14.23
C ALA A 74 14.08 14.56 14.84
N SER A 75 13.87 15.81 15.24
CA SER A 75 12.58 16.29 15.76
C SER A 75 11.41 16.12 14.78
N ILE A 76 11.67 16.30 13.48
CA ILE A 76 10.64 16.13 12.45
C ILE A 76 10.39 14.65 12.18
N ILE A 77 11.43 13.82 12.23
CA ILE A 77 11.28 12.36 12.08
C ILE A 77 10.41 11.80 13.21
N THR A 78 10.71 12.15 14.46
CA THR A 78 9.89 11.75 15.61
C THR A 78 8.46 12.27 15.48
N ALA A 79 8.26 13.53 15.05
CA ALA A 79 6.92 14.07 14.83
C ALA A 79 6.14 13.26 13.78
N ILE A 80 6.77 12.94 12.64
CA ILE A 80 6.18 12.09 11.59
C ILE A 80 5.84 10.69 12.12
N GLU A 81 6.70 10.09 12.95
CA GLU A 81 6.43 8.79 13.59
C GLU A 81 5.22 8.82 14.53
N HIS A 82 4.88 10.00 15.07
CA HIS A 82 3.69 10.23 15.90
C HIS A 82 2.49 10.78 15.10
N ASP A 83 2.53 10.73 13.77
CA ASP A 83 1.53 11.32 12.87
C ASP A 83 1.33 12.84 13.06
N ASP A 84 2.31 13.52 13.64
CA ASP A 84 2.32 14.97 13.80
C ASP A 84 3.08 15.63 12.66
N PHE A 85 2.31 16.12 11.68
CA PHE A 85 2.83 16.83 10.50
C PHE A 85 2.86 18.36 10.67
N SER A 86 2.54 18.87 11.86
CA SER A 86 2.49 20.32 12.15
C SER A 86 3.85 20.99 11.91
N TYR A 87 4.93 20.26 12.18
CA TYR A 87 6.31 20.73 12.03
C TYR A 87 6.86 20.66 10.59
N CYS A 88 6.13 20.01 9.67
CA CYS A 88 6.60 19.86 8.29
C CYS A 88 6.45 21.13 7.45
N GLY A 89 5.80 22.19 7.96
CA GLY A 89 5.56 23.42 7.20
C GLY A 89 4.49 23.28 6.11
N GLY A 90 3.65 22.25 6.21
CA GLY A 90 2.53 21.96 5.31
C GLY A 90 2.60 20.59 4.63
N VAL A 91 1.48 20.19 4.03
CA VAL A 91 1.26 18.86 3.42
C VAL A 91 2.27 18.57 2.31
N THR A 92 2.58 19.55 1.46
CA THR A 92 3.54 19.40 0.36
C THR A 92 4.93 19.00 0.85
N TYR A 93 5.40 19.63 1.93
CA TYR A 93 6.69 19.33 2.52
C TYR A 93 6.68 18.01 3.28
N ALA A 94 5.58 17.65 3.95
CA ALA A 94 5.41 16.35 4.60
C ALA A 94 5.55 15.20 3.59
N ARG A 95 4.91 15.31 2.41
CA ARG A 95 5.01 14.29 1.35
C ARG A 95 6.44 14.07 0.86
N GLY A 96 7.20 15.16 0.67
CA GLY A 96 8.61 15.07 0.29
C GLY A 96 9.46 14.37 1.34
N GLN A 97 9.18 14.65 2.62
CA GLN A 97 9.89 14.05 3.74
C GLN A 97 9.56 12.56 3.89
N ILE A 98 8.28 12.19 3.85
CA ILE A 98 7.82 10.79 3.87
C ILE A 98 8.49 9.98 2.75
N ARG A 99 8.54 10.51 1.53
CA ARG A 99 9.21 9.85 0.40
C ARG A 99 10.71 9.64 0.66
N SER A 100 11.37 10.65 1.23
CA SER A 100 12.81 10.61 1.52
C SER A 100 13.13 9.60 2.62
N LEU A 101 12.30 9.54 3.66
CA LEU A 101 12.40 8.56 4.75
C LEU A 101 12.17 7.14 4.22
N ALA A 102 11.09 6.89 3.49
CA ALA A 102 10.80 5.58 2.93
C ALA A 102 11.95 5.08 2.01
N LYS A 103 12.52 5.96 1.19
CA LYS A 103 13.67 5.63 0.33
C LYS A 103 14.92 5.27 1.14
N ALA A 104 15.22 6.02 2.21
CA ALA A 104 16.33 5.72 3.11
C ALA A 104 16.15 4.36 3.81
N LEU A 105 14.92 4.07 4.22
CA LEU A 105 14.52 2.81 4.86
C LEU A 105 14.28 1.67 3.87
N ARG A 106 14.54 1.87 2.58
CA ARG A 106 14.31 0.89 1.49
C ARG A 106 12.90 0.29 1.50
N THR A 107 11.93 1.09 1.93
CA THR A 107 10.51 0.73 2.00
C THR A 107 9.74 1.42 0.88
N ASP A 108 8.63 0.82 0.45
CA ASP A 108 7.79 1.43 -0.59
C ASP A 108 7.08 2.68 -0.05
N SER A 109 7.40 3.83 -0.65
CA SER A 109 6.80 5.12 -0.32
C SER A 109 5.37 5.28 -0.83
N VAL A 110 4.99 4.57 -1.90
CA VAL A 110 3.69 4.74 -2.56
C VAL A 110 2.52 4.42 -1.62
N PRO A 111 2.45 3.24 -0.98
CA PRO A 111 1.32 2.91 -0.11
C PRO A 111 1.31 3.76 1.17
N ILE A 112 2.45 4.33 1.58
CA ILE A 112 2.55 5.23 2.75
C ILE A 112 2.00 6.62 2.38
N LEU A 113 2.36 7.13 1.21
CA LEU A 113 1.89 8.43 0.72
C LEU A 113 0.40 8.44 0.44
N VAL A 114 -0.15 7.36 -0.14
CA VAL A 114 -1.59 7.25 -0.39
C VAL A 114 -2.38 7.31 0.91
N GLU A 115 -1.93 6.60 1.94
CA GLU A 115 -2.57 6.62 3.26
C GLU A 115 -2.49 8.00 3.92
N PHE A 116 -1.33 8.67 3.83
CA PHE A 116 -1.17 10.05 4.27
C PHE A 116 -2.12 11.02 3.53
N GLU A 117 -2.26 10.88 2.21
CA GLU A 117 -3.14 11.73 1.41
C GLU A 117 -4.61 11.53 1.80
N ILE A 118 -5.03 10.28 2.03
CA ILE A 118 -6.36 9.95 2.55
C ILE A 118 -6.59 10.58 3.93
N GLN A 119 -5.63 10.45 4.85
CA GLN A 119 -5.71 11.01 6.21
C GLN A 119 -5.81 12.54 6.21
N MET A 120 -5.14 13.21 5.26
CA MET A 120 -5.18 14.66 5.09
C MET A 120 -6.37 15.15 4.24
N GLY A 121 -7.22 14.26 3.73
CA GLY A 121 -8.36 14.61 2.87
C GLY A 121 -7.97 15.13 1.48
N MET A 122 -6.78 14.77 0.99
CA MET A 122 -6.27 15.16 -0.33
C MET A 122 -6.57 14.05 -1.34
N PRO A 123 -6.98 14.37 -2.59
CA PRO A 123 -7.06 13.37 -3.64
C PRO A 123 -5.68 12.72 -3.87
N PRO A 124 -5.61 11.40 -4.09
CA PRO A 124 -4.35 10.73 -4.30
C PRO A 124 -3.69 11.29 -5.55
N SER A 125 -2.46 11.77 -5.45
CA SER A 125 -1.77 12.26 -6.64
C SER A 125 -1.38 11.07 -7.51
N ALA A 126 -1.78 11.08 -8.78
CA ALA A 126 -1.29 10.11 -9.77
C ALA A 126 0.24 10.19 -9.85
N HIS A 127 0.93 9.16 -9.36
CA HIS A 127 2.38 9.01 -9.40
C HIS A 127 2.81 8.13 -10.58
#